data_AF-A0AAE4R2P1-F1
#
_entry.id   AF-A0AAE4R2P1-F1
#
_cell.length_a   1.000
_cell.length_b   1.000
_cell.length_c   1.000
_cell.angle_alpha   90.00
_cell.angle_beta   90.00
_cell.angle_gamma   90.00
#
_symmetry.space_group_name_H-M   'P 1'
#
loop_
_entity.id
_entity.type
_entity.pdbx_description
1 polymer ?
#
loop_
_entity_poly.entity_id
_entity_poly.type
_entity_poly.pdbx_seq_one_letter_code
_entity_poly.pdbx_strand_id
1 'polypeptide(L)'
;MTDNPELDDTTRLVAFVRRLRRIAAHPLIAADGGESMRDLASSKFKMVVFPQTGDVIMKHEVPEEVLFESMAARLRPMTLTRDDLAHKKVMQSLEACTDTSHPRVAAALAKMRADWAEVTVRDARNPGKVGQAFNLVSGNLDGAEVETMTDVDLAYAWLYGDCIHGDVKNFGGSSSRDRYHAATSVFARIAVVAMGTLEYIRHLVDEGLLSLPEEAFTDAVVVSETYWETKGKAYASADGTVPDLGAIADLASVPTGMIPIHDAITPHLEPLGDDE
;
A
#
# COMPACT_ATOMS: atom_id res chain seq x y z
N MET A 1 9.62 -14.52 23.50
CA MET A 1 8.49 -13.95 22.73
C MET A 1 8.09 -12.71 23.49
N THR A 2 8.74 -11.59 23.19
CA THR A 2 8.46 -10.30 23.83
C THR A 2 7.11 -9.83 23.32
N ASP A 3 6.11 -9.81 24.18
CA ASP A 3 4.87 -9.07 23.93
C ASP A 3 5.27 -7.63 23.62
N ASN A 4 5.06 -7.24 22.37
CA ASN A 4 5.23 -5.85 21.97
C ASN A 4 4.16 -5.07 22.74
N PRO A 5 4.50 -4.00 23.48
CA PRO A 5 3.51 -3.25 24.23
C PRO A 5 2.40 -2.77 23.28
N GLU A 6 1.15 -2.97 23.70
CA GLU A 6 0.00 -2.53 22.94
C GLU A 6 0.07 -1.02 22.71
N LEU A 7 -0.01 -0.58 21.45
CA LEU A 7 -0.05 0.85 21.11
C LEU A 7 -1.24 1.51 21.82
N ASP A 8 -1.02 2.65 22.46
CA ASP A 8 -2.12 3.49 22.92
C ASP A 8 -2.95 4.02 21.74
N ASP A 9 -4.18 4.47 22.02
CA ASP A 9 -5.14 4.87 21.00
C ASP A 9 -4.63 6.01 20.12
N THR A 10 -4.04 7.04 20.73
CA THR A 10 -3.48 8.20 20.02
C THR A 10 -2.33 7.78 19.13
N THR A 11 -1.36 7.01 19.64
CA THR A 11 -0.23 6.52 18.85
C THR A 11 -0.68 5.64 17.69
N ARG A 12 -1.70 4.80 17.89
CA ARG A 12 -2.29 3.97 16.82
C ARG A 12 -2.90 4.86 15.74
N LEU A 13 -3.66 5.89 16.11
CA LEU A 13 -4.25 6.83 15.16
C LEU A 13 -3.18 7.61 14.38
N VAL A 14 -2.12 8.08 15.03
CA VAL A 14 -0.99 8.76 14.36
C VAL A 14 -0.34 7.83 13.33
N ALA A 15 -0.01 6.60 13.71
CA ALA A 15 0.57 5.62 12.81
C ALA A 15 -0.37 5.28 11.64
N PHE A 16 -1.67 5.18 11.91
CA PHE A 16 -2.68 4.94 10.89
C PHE A 16 -2.83 6.10 9.91
N VAL A 17 -2.89 7.35 10.38
CA VAL A 17 -2.92 8.56 9.54
C VAL A 17 -1.69 8.60 8.62
N ARG A 18 -0.50 8.33 9.16
CA ARG A 18 0.72 8.26 8.33
C ARG A 18 0.60 7.19 7.25
N ARG A 19 0.04 6.01 7.57
CA ARG A 19 -0.18 4.93 6.60
C ARG A 19 -1.19 5.32 5.52
N LEU A 20 -2.30 5.94 5.90
CA LEU A 20 -3.30 6.45 4.97
C LEU A 20 -2.72 7.53 4.04
N ARG A 21 -1.89 8.44 4.57
CA ARG A 21 -1.17 9.43 3.75
C ARG A 21 -0.20 8.76 2.74
N ARG A 22 0.41 7.62 3.08
CA ARG A 22 1.21 6.83 2.11
C ARG A 22 0.36 6.20 1.00
N ILE A 23 -0.89 5.87 1.28
CA ILE A 23 -1.85 5.39 0.27
C ILE A 23 -2.30 6.54 -0.61
N ALA A 24 -2.62 7.68 -0.01
CA ALA A 24 -2.95 8.92 -0.73
C ALA A 24 -1.82 9.37 -1.67
N ALA A 25 -0.57 9.23 -1.25
CA ALA A 25 0.61 9.56 -2.04
C ALA A 25 1.00 8.49 -3.08
N HIS A 26 0.29 7.35 -3.14
CA HIS A 26 0.58 6.31 -4.13
C HIS A 26 0.26 6.83 -5.55
N PRO A 27 1.06 6.52 -6.59
CA PRO A 27 0.82 7.06 -7.94
C PRO A 27 -0.59 6.81 -8.48
N LEU A 28 -1.16 5.63 -8.23
CA LEU A 28 -2.54 5.29 -8.63
C LEU A 28 -3.65 6.12 -7.95
N ILE A 29 -3.36 6.79 -6.84
CA ILE A 29 -4.30 7.70 -6.18
C ILE A 29 -3.92 9.14 -6.50
N ALA A 30 -2.63 9.48 -6.39
CA ALA A 30 -2.13 10.84 -6.57
C ALA A 30 -2.33 11.36 -8.01
N ALA A 31 -2.37 10.49 -9.02
CA ALA A 31 -2.55 10.88 -10.42
C ALA A 31 -3.91 11.53 -10.70
N ASP A 32 -4.99 11.09 -10.03
CA ASP A 32 -6.36 11.52 -10.31
C ASP A 32 -7.24 11.72 -9.06
N GLY A 33 -6.64 11.80 -7.88
CA GLY A 33 -7.38 11.89 -6.61
C GLY A 33 -8.20 10.62 -6.29
N GLY A 34 -7.78 9.47 -6.81
CA GLY A 34 -8.41 8.17 -6.59
C GLY A 34 -9.67 7.93 -7.43
N GLU A 35 -9.87 8.67 -8.52
CA GLU A 35 -11.02 8.47 -9.41
C GLU A 35 -10.97 7.10 -10.07
N SER A 36 -9.82 6.69 -10.59
CA SER A 36 -9.60 5.34 -11.13
C SER A 36 -9.91 4.24 -10.10
N MET A 37 -9.60 4.48 -8.82
CA MET A 37 -9.95 3.52 -7.75
C MET A 37 -11.45 3.46 -7.50
N ARG A 38 -12.18 4.58 -7.57
CA ARG A 38 -13.65 4.58 -7.49
C ARG A 38 -14.28 3.84 -8.68
N ASP A 39 -13.70 3.97 -9.85
CA ASP A 39 -14.14 3.27 -11.06
C ASP A 39 -13.94 1.75 -10.95
N LEU A 40 -12.77 1.32 -10.50
CA LEU A 40 -12.50 -0.09 -10.21
C LEU A 40 -13.40 -0.63 -9.09
N ALA A 41 -13.58 0.12 -8.01
CA ALA A 41 -14.40 -0.27 -6.86
C ALA A 41 -15.87 -0.46 -7.23
N SER A 42 -16.39 0.37 -8.15
CA SER A 42 -17.75 0.27 -8.68
C SER A 42 -17.87 -0.73 -9.84
N SER A 43 -16.79 -1.43 -10.18
CA SER A 43 -16.73 -2.42 -11.26
C SER A 43 -17.16 -1.86 -12.60
N LYS A 44 -16.82 -0.59 -12.91
CA LYS A 44 -17.11 0.02 -14.21
C LYS A 44 -16.43 -0.76 -15.33
N PHE A 45 -17.13 -0.89 -16.46
CA PHE A 45 -16.61 -1.51 -17.67
C PHE A 45 -17.17 -0.79 -18.91
N LYS A 46 -16.45 -0.89 -20.02
CA LYS A 46 -16.91 -0.39 -21.32
C LYS A 46 -17.60 -1.53 -22.07
N MET A 47 -18.83 -1.30 -22.53
CA MET A 47 -19.58 -2.26 -23.32
C MET A 47 -19.48 -1.88 -24.80
N VAL A 48 -19.00 -2.80 -25.63
CA VAL A 48 -18.99 -2.66 -27.10
C VAL A 48 -20.02 -3.62 -27.66
N VAL A 49 -21.08 -3.08 -28.27
CA VAL A 49 -22.16 -3.87 -28.88
C VAL A 49 -21.94 -3.92 -30.38
N PHE A 50 -22.05 -5.11 -30.98
CA PHE A 50 -21.97 -5.33 -32.42
C PHE A 50 -23.39 -5.61 -32.95
N PRO A 51 -24.14 -4.60 -33.44
CA PRO A 51 -25.56 -4.77 -33.75
C PRO A 51 -25.84 -5.79 -34.86
N GLN A 52 -24.84 -6.04 -35.71
CA GLN A 52 -24.95 -6.92 -36.87
C GLN A 52 -24.87 -8.40 -36.49
N THR A 53 -24.11 -8.74 -35.45
CA THR A 53 -23.97 -10.12 -34.95
C THR A 53 -24.74 -10.36 -33.66
N GLY A 54 -25.10 -9.29 -32.95
CA GLY A 54 -25.67 -9.35 -31.60
C GLY A 54 -24.62 -9.54 -30.51
N ASP A 55 -23.33 -9.58 -30.85
CA ASP A 55 -22.26 -9.80 -29.88
C ASP A 55 -22.06 -8.59 -28.97
N VAL A 56 -21.70 -8.86 -27.72
CA VAL A 56 -21.36 -7.86 -26.72
C VAL A 56 -19.99 -8.17 -26.14
N ILE A 57 -19.06 -7.21 -26.22
CA ILE A 57 -17.75 -7.29 -25.58
C ILE A 57 -17.74 -6.36 -24.37
N MET A 58 -17.50 -6.93 -23.20
CA MET A 58 -17.22 -6.18 -21.97
C MET A 58 -15.71 -5.97 -21.85
N LYS A 59 -15.29 -4.71 -21.78
CA LYS A 59 -13.88 -4.32 -21.61
C LYS A 59 -13.67 -3.76 -20.21
N HIS A 60 -12.79 -4.40 -19.47
CA HIS A 60 -12.34 -3.92 -18.17
C HIS A 60 -10.98 -3.26 -18.33
N GLU A 61 -10.86 -2.03 -17.88
CA GLU A 61 -9.57 -1.31 -17.82
C GLU A 61 -9.02 -1.49 -16.41
N VAL A 62 -7.82 -2.07 -16.33
CA VAL A 62 -7.12 -2.35 -15.07
C VAL A 62 -5.73 -1.73 -15.12
N PRO A 63 -5.17 -1.31 -13.97
CA PRO A 63 -3.82 -0.75 -13.92
C PRO A 63 -2.75 -1.79 -14.24
N GLU A 64 -1.51 -1.33 -14.37
CA GLU A 64 -0.34 -2.21 -14.45
C GLU A 64 -0.14 -2.98 -13.14
N GLU A 65 0.18 -4.27 -13.23
CA GLU A 65 0.13 -5.20 -12.11
C GLU A 65 1.14 -4.89 -11.02
N VAL A 66 2.40 -4.58 -11.36
CA VAL A 66 3.44 -4.25 -10.37
C VAL A 66 3.08 -2.98 -9.61
N LEU A 67 2.57 -1.97 -10.32
CA LEU A 67 2.07 -0.76 -9.70
C LEU A 67 0.88 -1.05 -8.77
N PHE A 68 -0.02 -1.96 -9.13
CA PHE A 68 -1.16 -2.34 -8.29
C PHE A 68 -0.77 -3.21 -7.09
N GLU A 69 0.20 -4.11 -7.24
CA GLU A 69 0.78 -4.90 -6.14
C GLU A 69 1.31 -3.99 -5.03
N SER A 70 2.03 -2.93 -5.42
CA SER A 70 2.52 -1.90 -4.51
C SER A 70 1.37 -1.25 -3.71
N MET A 71 0.23 -0.99 -4.34
CA MET A 71 -0.97 -0.49 -3.66
C MET A 71 -1.54 -1.53 -2.68
N ALA A 72 -1.78 -2.76 -3.15
CA ALA A 72 -2.34 -3.84 -2.33
C ALA A 72 -1.48 -4.12 -1.09
N ALA A 73 -0.16 -4.11 -1.23
CA ALA A 73 0.78 -4.24 -0.12
C ALA A 73 0.65 -3.11 0.93
N ARG A 74 0.33 -1.89 0.49
CA ARG A 74 0.08 -0.76 1.40
C ARG A 74 -1.21 -0.93 2.20
N LEU A 75 -2.24 -1.52 1.60
CA LEU A 75 -3.55 -1.75 2.19
C LEU A 75 -3.59 -2.93 3.17
N ARG A 76 -2.75 -3.95 2.93
CA ARG A 76 -2.76 -5.23 3.66
C ARG A 76 -2.78 -5.13 5.20
N PRO A 77 -2.02 -4.25 5.89
CA PRO A 77 -2.10 -4.14 7.35
C PRO A 77 -3.52 -3.90 7.88
N MET A 78 -4.34 -3.17 7.12
CA MET A 78 -5.70 -2.81 7.55
C MET A 78 -6.69 -3.98 7.41
N THR A 79 -6.36 -4.98 6.59
CA THR A 79 -7.18 -6.18 6.36
C THR A 79 -6.80 -7.34 7.28
N LEU A 80 -5.63 -7.29 7.93
CA LEU A 80 -5.15 -8.34 8.81
C LEU A 80 -5.55 -8.08 10.26
N THR A 81 -6.44 -8.91 10.81
CA THR A 81 -6.94 -8.76 12.20
C THR A 81 -5.85 -8.71 13.28
N ARG A 82 -4.70 -9.37 13.04
CA ARG A 82 -3.59 -9.41 14.00
C ARG A 82 -2.70 -8.17 13.96
N ASP A 83 -2.74 -7.41 12.86
CA ASP A 83 -1.95 -6.19 12.71
C ASP A 83 -2.40 -5.14 13.71
N ASP A 84 -1.50 -4.27 14.15
CA ASP A 84 -1.84 -3.18 15.05
C ASP A 84 -2.61 -2.05 14.36
N LEU A 85 -2.50 -1.96 13.04
CA LEU A 85 -3.25 -1.04 12.20
C LEU A 85 -4.47 -1.70 11.55
N ALA A 86 -4.89 -2.86 12.05
CA ALA A 86 -6.13 -3.50 11.62
C ALA A 86 -7.31 -2.54 11.80
N HIS A 87 -8.18 -2.44 10.79
CA HIS A 87 -9.31 -1.50 10.80
C HIS A 87 -10.14 -1.59 12.09
N LYS A 88 -10.42 -2.78 12.63
CA LYS A 88 -11.19 -2.93 13.88
C LYS A 88 -10.53 -2.24 15.08
N LYS A 89 -9.21 -2.44 15.25
CA LYS A 89 -8.44 -1.81 16.34
C LYS A 89 -8.42 -0.29 16.17
N VAL A 90 -8.19 0.18 14.95
CA VAL A 90 -8.16 1.61 14.63
C VAL A 90 -9.51 2.27 14.85
N MET A 91 -10.61 1.63 14.43
CA MET A 91 -11.96 2.14 14.67
C MET A 91 -12.33 2.15 16.15
N GLN A 92 -11.72 1.30 16.99
CA GLN A 92 -11.86 1.37 18.44
C GLN A 92 -11.11 2.57 19.00
N SER A 93 -9.85 2.75 18.61
CA SER A 93 -9.05 3.92 19.01
C SER A 93 -9.67 5.24 18.56
N LEU A 94 -10.27 5.29 17.37
CA LEU A 94 -10.95 6.50 16.89
C LEU A 94 -12.18 6.85 17.75
N GLU A 95 -12.94 5.85 18.22
CA GLU A 95 -14.03 6.10 19.17
C GLU A 95 -13.54 6.52 20.54
N ALA A 96 -12.46 5.91 21.05
CA ALA A 96 -11.87 6.29 22.32
C ALA A 96 -11.36 7.73 22.33
N CYS A 97 -10.89 8.22 21.17
CA CYS A 97 -10.34 9.57 21.01
C CYS A 97 -11.36 10.63 20.54
N THR A 98 -12.63 10.28 20.34
CA THR A 98 -13.67 11.22 19.86
C THR A 98 -14.88 11.27 20.79
N ASP A 99 -15.58 12.40 20.80
CA ASP A 99 -16.83 12.52 21.57
C ASP A 99 -18.00 11.85 20.84
N THR A 100 -18.23 10.57 21.15
CA THR A 100 -19.33 9.79 20.60
C THR A 100 -20.71 10.20 21.13
N SER A 101 -20.80 11.13 22.09
CA SER A 101 -22.10 11.72 22.47
C SER A 101 -22.65 12.66 21.39
N HIS A 102 -21.77 13.18 20.53
CA HIS A 102 -22.15 14.00 19.39
C HIS A 102 -22.80 13.12 18.29
N PRO A 103 -24.11 13.30 17.97
CA PRO A 103 -24.84 12.37 17.11
C PRO A 103 -24.25 12.17 15.71
N ARG A 104 -23.68 13.24 15.12
CA ARG A 104 -23.03 13.13 13.80
C ARG A 104 -21.72 12.34 13.85
N VAL A 105 -20.98 12.43 14.95
CA VAL A 105 -19.72 11.70 15.13
C VAL A 105 -20.03 10.21 15.30
N ALA A 106 -20.98 9.89 16.19
CA ALA A 106 -21.45 8.52 16.38
C ALA A 106 -21.97 7.89 15.07
N ALA A 107 -22.80 8.61 14.30
CA ALA A 107 -23.35 8.11 13.04
C ALA A 107 -22.26 7.87 11.97
N ALA A 108 -21.29 8.78 11.87
CA ALA A 108 -20.19 8.64 10.91
C ALA A 108 -19.24 7.49 11.28
N LEU A 109 -18.92 7.31 12.56
CA LEU A 109 -18.10 6.18 13.04
C LEU A 109 -18.79 4.84 12.83
N ALA A 110 -20.10 4.77 13.10
CA ALA A 110 -20.90 3.58 12.82
C ALA A 110 -20.92 3.24 11.32
N LYS A 111 -21.11 4.25 10.45
CA LYS A 111 -21.02 4.06 9.00
C LYS A 111 -19.63 3.58 8.58
N MET A 112 -18.57 4.22 9.06
CA MET A 112 -17.20 3.86 8.71
C MET A 112 -16.87 2.43 9.11
N ARG A 113 -17.34 1.97 10.27
CA ARG A 113 -17.22 0.56 10.68
C ARG A 113 -17.94 -0.38 9.74
N ALA A 114 -19.15 -0.03 9.32
CA ALA A 114 -19.91 -0.83 8.36
C ALA A 114 -19.18 -0.91 7.02
N ASP A 115 -18.69 0.24 6.50
CA ASP A 115 -17.94 0.31 5.25
C ASP A 115 -16.67 -0.56 5.31
N TRP A 116 -15.87 -0.44 6.39
CA TRP A 116 -14.68 -1.27 6.58
C TRP A 116 -15.01 -2.75 6.70
N ALA A 117 -16.06 -3.11 7.46
CA ALA A 117 -16.48 -4.49 7.61
C ALA A 117 -16.95 -5.10 6.29
N GLU A 118 -17.67 -4.32 5.48
CA GLU A 118 -18.13 -4.72 4.14
C GLU A 118 -16.94 -4.97 3.20
N VAL A 119 -15.99 -4.04 3.10
CA VAL A 119 -14.89 -4.17 2.12
C VAL A 119 -13.80 -5.15 2.55
N THR A 120 -13.73 -5.51 3.83
CA THR A 120 -12.74 -6.47 4.37
C THR A 120 -13.33 -7.84 4.72
N VAL A 121 -14.62 -8.06 4.48
CA VAL A 121 -15.28 -9.34 4.72
C VAL A 121 -14.57 -10.45 3.94
N ARG A 122 -14.24 -11.54 4.63
CA ARG A 122 -13.56 -12.71 4.05
C ARG A 122 -13.88 -13.95 4.87
N ASP A 123 -14.21 -15.04 4.20
CA ASP A 123 -14.27 -16.37 4.79
C ASP A 123 -13.19 -17.28 4.21
N ALA A 124 -11.98 -17.18 4.77
CA ALA A 124 -10.85 -17.99 4.33
C ALA A 124 -11.02 -19.51 4.61
N ARG A 125 -12.01 -19.90 5.43
CA ARG A 125 -12.26 -21.31 5.78
C ARG A 125 -13.32 -21.93 4.86
N ASN A 126 -14.22 -21.13 4.31
CA ASN A 126 -15.24 -21.57 3.36
C ASN A 126 -15.19 -20.72 2.08
N PRO A 127 -14.28 -21.03 1.13
CA PRO A 127 -14.26 -20.41 -0.19
C PRO A 127 -15.63 -20.51 -0.88
N GLY A 128 -15.96 -19.52 -1.71
CA GLY A 128 -17.22 -19.44 -2.46
C GLY A 128 -18.38 -18.80 -1.70
N LYS A 129 -18.22 -18.40 -0.44
CA LYS A 129 -19.31 -17.89 0.42
C LYS A 129 -19.46 -16.38 0.45
N VAL A 130 -18.38 -15.66 0.20
CA VAL A 130 -18.30 -14.21 0.41
C VAL A 130 -17.74 -13.56 -0.84
N GLY A 131 -18.55 -12.82 -1.57
CA GLY A 131 -18.13 -12.03 -2.74
C GLY A 131 -18.65 -10.60 -2.67
N GLN A 132 -18.08 -9.70 -3.46
CA GLN A 132 -18.42 -8.26 -3.45
C GLN A 132 -19.01 -7.76 -4.78
N ALA A 133 -18.55 -8.28 -5.91
CA ALA A 133 -18.95 -7.80 -7.23
C ALA A 133 -19.38 -8.94 -8.16
N PHE A 134 -18.59 -10.02 -8.24
CA PHE A 134 -18.85 -11.11 -9.18
C PHE A 134 -18.35 -12.47 -8.67
N ASN A 135 -18.80 -13.53 -9.34
CA ASN A 135 -18.31 -14.88 -9.14
C ASN A 135 -17.79 -15.45 -10.48
N LEU A 136 -16.68 -16.17 -10.44
CA LEU A 136 -16.21 -17.00 -11.53
C LEU A 136 -16.83 -18.39 -11.39
N VAL A 137 -17.46 -18.87 -12.45
CA VAL A 137 -18.06 -20.21 -12.51
C VAL A 137 -17.29 -21.02 -13.55
N SER A 138 -16.54 -22.01 -13.10
CA SER A 138 -15.80 -22.94 -13.95
C SER A 138 -16.56 -24.26 -14.00
N GLY A 139 -16.78 -24.81 -15.19
CA GLY A 139 -17.40 -26.13 -15.32
C GLY A 139 -16.92 -26.91 -16.54
N ASN A 140 -16.93 -28.23 -16.44
CA ASN A 140 -16.68 -29.10 -17.59
C ASN A 140 -17.88 -29.06 -18.54
N LEU A 141 -17.63 -29.13 -19.85
CA LEU A 141 -18.66 -29.14 -20.90
C LEU A 141 -19.70 -30.26 -20.70
N ASP A 142 -19.34 -31.31 -19.98
CA ASP A 142 -20.18 -32.47 -19.66
C ASP A 142 -21.08 -32.27 -18.41
N GLY A 143 -21.07 -31.09 -17.79
CA GLY A 143 -22.06 -30.66 -16.79
C GLY A 143 -21.94 -31.26 -15.39
N ALA A 144 -20.89 -32.02 -15.09
CA ALA A 144 -20.80 -32.80 -13.84
C ALA A 144 -20.18 -32.08 -12.63
N GLU A 145 -19.31 -31.08 -12.85
CA GLU A 145 -18.72 -30.28 -11.76
C GLU A 145 -18.69 -28.81 -12.14
N VAL A 146 -19.31 -27.98 -11.30
CA VAL A 146 -19.33 -26.52 -11.41
C VAL A 146 -18.68 -25.97 -10.16
N GLU A 147 -17.46 -25.47 -10.29
CA GLU A 147 -16.76 -24.77 -9.22
C GLU A 147 -17.08 -23.29 -9.30
N THR A 148 -17.45 -22.70 -8.16
CA THR A 148 -17.73 -21.26 -8.05
C THR A 148 -16.72 -20.62 -7.13
N MET A 149 -16.02 -19.61 -7.64
CA MET A 149 -15.11 -18.79 -6.87
C MET A 149 -15.62 -17.36 -6.80
N THR A 150 -15.55 -16.75 -5.63
CA THR A 150 -15.89 -15.34 -5.48
C THR A 150 -14.71 -14.45 -5.89
N ASP A 151 -14.99 -13.22 -6.27
CA ASP A 151 -13.97 -12.19 -6.48
C ASP A 151 -13.05 -11.99 -5.25
N VAL A 152 -13.58 -12.09 -4.03
CA VAL A 152 -12.78 -12.03 -2.79
C VAL A 152 -11.80 -13.19 -2.71
N ASP A 153 -12.23 -14.42 -2.99
CA ASP A 153 -11.33 -15.59 -2.97
C ASP A 153 -10.22 -15.44 -4.01
N LEU A 154 -10.59 -15.02 -5.22
CA LEU A 154 -9.67 -14.77 -6.33
C LEU A 154 -8.67 -13.64 -6.02
N ALA A 155 -9.12 -12.54 -5.40
CA ALA A 155 -8.28 -11.41 -5.02
C ALA A 155 -7.22 -11.81 -3.98
N TYR A 156 -7.60 -12.60 -2.97
CA TYR A 156 -6.67 -13.08 -1.97
C TYR A 156 -5.78 -14.23 -2.48
N ALA A 157 -6.26 -15.00 -3.45
CA ALA A 157 -5.46 -15.96 -4.20
C ALA A 157 -4.35 -15.27 -4.99
N TRP A 158 -4.65 -14.14 -5.65
CA TRP A 158 -3.64 -13.30 -6.28
C TRP A 158 -2.63 -12.74 -5.26
N LEU A 159 -3.12 -12.05 -4.22
CA LEU A 159 -2.23 -11.40 -3.25
C LEU A 159 -1.28 -12.40 -2.57
N TYR A 160 -1.78 -13.56 -2.15
CA TYR A 160 -0.97 -14.53 -1.42
C TYR A 160 -0.28 -15.56 -2.30
N GLY A 161 -0.94 -16.04 -3.35
CA GLY A 161 -0.39 -17.04 -4.25
C GLY A 161 0.54 -16.45 -5.29
N ASP A 162 0.08 -15.44 -6.03
CA ASP A 162 0.83 -14.86 -7.15
C ASP A 162 1.90 -13.85 -6.67
N CYS A 163 1.60 -12.98 -5.69
CA CYS A 163 2.53 -11.93 -5.25
C CYS A 163 3.43 -12.30 -4.06
N ILE A 164 2.88 -12.89 -2.98
CA ILE A 164 3.64 -13.04 -1.71
C ILE A 164 4.38 -14.38 -1.59
N HIS A 165 3.68 -15.51 -1.79
CA HIS A 165 4.25 -16.83 -1.50
C HIS A 165 4.78 -17.54 -2.75
N GLY A 166 4.28 -17.22 -3.94
CA GLY A 166 4.61 -17.95 -5.17
C GLY A 166 4.01 -19.36 -5.23
N ASP A 167 3.27 -19.78 -4.20
CA ASP A 167 2.63 -21.08 -4.11
C ASP A 167 1.27 -21.02 -4.80
N VAL A 168 1.24 -21.35 -6.10
CA VAL A 168 0.00 -21.46 -6.87
C VAL A 168 -0.77 -22.68 -6.37
N LYS A 169 -1.62 -22.50 -5.36
CA LYS A 169 -2.68 -23.47 -5.10
C LYS A 169 -3.58 -23.51 -6.34
N ASN A 170 -4.01 -24.70 -6.77
CA ASN A 170 -4.97 -24.82 -7.86
C ASN A 170 -6.30 -24.16 -7.43
N PHE A 171 -6.52 -22.92 -7.86
CA PHE A 171 -7.75 -22.17 -7.61
C PHE A 171 -8.77 -22.47 -8.72
N GLY A 172 -9.22 -23.73 -8.80
CA GLY A 172 -10.41 -24.11 -9.56
C GLY A 172 -10.48 -23.68 -11.03
N GLY A 173 -9.34 -23.77 -11.74
CA GLY A 173 -9.26 -23.41 -13.16
C GLY A 173 -9.19 -21.91 -13.44
N SER A 174 -9.15 -21.04 -12.43
CA SER A 174 -8.91 -19.60 -12.62
C SER A 174 -7.51 -19.33 -13.17
N SER A 175 -7.41 -18.38 -14.12
CA SER A 175 -6.13 -17.89 -14.61
C SER A 175 -5.57 -16.78 -13.71
N SER A 176 -4.27 -16.48 -13.83
CA SER A 176 -3.68 -15.32 -13.14
C SER A 176 -4.38 -14.01 -13.52
N ARG A 177 -4.90 -13.92 -14.76
CA ARG A 177 -5.69 -12.76 -15.21
C ARG A 177 -6.99 -12.61 -14.43
N ASP A 178 -7.71 -13.71 -14.20
CA ASP A 178 -8.99 -13.67 -13.46
C ASP A 178 -8.75 -13.27 -12.00
N ARG A 179 -7.69 -13.81 -11.39
CA ARG A 179 -7.29 -13.45 -10.03
C ARG A 179 -6.85 -11.99 -9.92
N TYR A 180 -6.05 -11.51 -10.86
CA TYR A 180 -5.65 -10.10 -10.91
C TYR A 180 -6.84 -9.16 -11.11
N HIS A 181 -7.75 -9.47 -12.05
CA HIS A 181 -8.96 -8.69 -12.27
C HIS A 181 -9.82 -8.59 -11.01
N ALA A 182 -10.04 -9.71 -10.32
CA ALA A 182 -10.73 -9.72 -9.03
C ALA A 182 -10.02 -8.87 -7.96
N ALA A 183 -8.68 -8.98 -7.88
CA ALA A 183 -7.87 -8.18 -6.97
C ALA A 183 -8.03 -6.67 -7.20
N THR A 184 -8.09 -6.24 -8.46
CA THR A 184 -8.26 -4.81 -8.78
C THR A 184 -9.54 -4.23 -8.21
N SER A 185 -10.66 -4.96 -8.32
CA SER A 185 -11.95 -4.54 -7.76
C SER A 185 -11.93 -4.52 -6.22
N VAL A 186 -11.50 -5.63 -5.59
CA VAL A 186 -11.55 -5.80 -4.13
C VAL A 186 -10.63 -4.82 -3.41
N PHE A 187 -9.37 -4.69 -3.85
CA PHE A 187 -8.44 -3.77 -3.20
C PHE A 187 -8.73 -2.30 -3.53
N ALA A 188 -9.35 -2.00 -4.68
CA ALA A 188 -9.83 -0.65 -4.94
C ALA A 188 -10.94 -0.21 -3.98
N ARG A 189 -11.88 -1.10 -3.62
CA ARG A 189 -12.90 -0.83 -2.59
C ARG A 189 -12.27 -0.50 -1.24
N ILE A 190 -11.26 -1.28 -0.83
CA ILE A 190 -10.50 -1.03 0.39
C ILE A 190 -9.76 0.32 0.32
N ALA A 191 -9.16 0.65 -0.82
CA ALA A 191 -8.49 1.93 -1.04
C ALA A 191 -9.45 3.12 -0.90
N VAL A 192 -10.66 3.02 -1.48
CA VAL A 192 -11.68 4.07 -1.39
C VAL A 192 -12.11 4.30 0.07
N VAL A 193 -12.37 3.23 0.83
CA VAL A 193 -12.71 3.35 2.26
C VAL A 193 -11.54 3.92 3.07
N ALA A 194 -10.30 3.54 2.75
CA ALA A 194 -9.10 4.10 3.37
C ALA A 194 -8.98 5.61 3.13
N MET A 195 -9.19 6.06 1.89
CA MET A 195 -9.16 7.48 1.54
C MET A 195 -10.27 8.28 2.23
N GLY A 196 -11.50 7.77 2.22
CA GLY A 196 -12.61 8.40 2.95
C GLY A 196 -12.36 8.46 4.46
N THR A 197 -11.68 7.45 5.02
CA THR A 197 -11.25 7.47 6.42
C THR A 197 -10.23 8.57 6.70
N LEU A 198 -9.25 8.79 5.82
CA LEU A 198 -8.27 9.86 5.96
C LEU A 198 -8.93 11.24 5.95
N GLU A 199 -9.84 11.45 5.00
CA GLU A 199 -10.59 12.71 4.87
C GLU A 199 -11.46 12.98 6.10
N TYR A 200 -12.12 11.96 6.62
CA TYR A 200 -12.92 12.10 7.84
C TYR A 200 -12.07 12.41 9.08
N ILE A 201 -10.92 11.75 9.25
CA ILE A 201 -10.00 12.05 10.35
C ILE A 201 -9.51 13.50 10.27
N ARG A 202 -9.15 13.98 9.07
CA ARG A 202 -8.80 15.40 8.86
C ARG A 202 -9.93 16.33 9.26
N HIS A 203 -11.15 16.04 8.80
CA HIS A 203 -12.32 16.83 9.16
C HIS A 203 -12.55 16.88 10.67
N LEU A 204 -12.39 15.76 11.39
CA LEU A 204 -12.50 15.74 12.85
C LEU A 204 -11.45 16.61 13.53
N VAL A 205 -10.20 16.61 13.04
CA VAL A 205 -9.13 17.46 13.57
C VAL A 205 -9.41 18.94 13.29
N ASP A 206 -9.82 19.26 12.05
CA ASP A 206 -10.12 20.65 11.64
C ASP A 206 -11.28 21.25 12.44
N GLU A 207 -12.27 20.44 12.81
CA GLU A 207 -13.40 20.84 13.67
C GLU A 207 -13.07 20.81 15.18
N GLY A 208 -11.85 20.43 15.56
CA GLY A 208 -11.43 20.30 16.97
C GLY A 208 -12.10 19.15 17.73
N LEU A 209 -12.70 18.20 17.00
CA LEU A 209 -13.39 17.01 17.55
C LEU A 209 -12.45 15.82 17.78
N LEU A 210 -11.21 15.91 17.28
CA LEU A 210 -10.13 14.96 17.49
C LEU A 210 -8.81 15.72 17.64
N SER A 211 -8.02 15.37 18.65
CA SER A 211 -6.70 15.97 18.85
C SER A 211 -5.61 14.96 18.48
N LEU A 212 -4.81 15.29 17.47
CA LEU A 212 -3.64 14.53 17.06
C LEU A 212 -2.45 15.49 16.85
N PRO A 213 -1.20 15.04 17.07
CA PRO A 213 -0.01 15.82 16.74
C PRO A 213 0.00 16.25 15.27
N GLU A 214 0.44 17.49 15.01
CA GLU A 214 0.49 18.06 13.66
C GLU A 214 1.37 17.23 12.71
N GLU A 215 2.44 16.65 13.26
CA GLU A 215 3.41 15.79 12.57
C GLU A 215 2.76 14.54 11.95
N ALA A 216 1.59 14.11 12.45
CA ALA A 216 0.81 13.06 11.80
C ALA A 216 0.41 13.45 10.36
N PHE A 217 0.19 14.74 10.10
CA PHE A 217 -0.30 15.29 8.83
C PHE A 217 0.76 16.06 8.03
N THR A 218 1.84 16.52 8.65
CA THR A 218 2.86 17.34 7.99
C THR A 218 4.10 16.56 7.61
N ASP A 219 4.55 15.59 8.44
CA ASP A 219 5.77 14.82 8.16
C ASP A 219 5.73 14.16 6.79
N ALA A 220 6.87 14.14 6.09
CA ALA A 220 7.00 13.43 4.84
C ALA A 220 6.75 11.92 5.06
N VAL A 221 5.81 11.38 4.28
CA VAL A 221 5.46 9.95 4.33
C VAL A 221 6.01 9.16 3.14
N VAL A 222 6.50 9.85 2.11
CA VAL A 222 7.19 9.28 0.94
C VAL A 222 8.43 10.13 0.66
N VAL A 223 9.48 9.50 0.17
CA VAL A 223 10.68 10.19 -0.29
C VAL A 223 10.53 10.40 -1.80
N SER A 224 10.52 11.65 -2.24
CA SER A 224 10.48 12.02 -3.66
C SER A 224 11.87 12.24 -4.26
N GLU A 225 12.86 12.48 -3.41
CA GLU A 225 14.25 12.64 -3.81
C GLU A 225 14.78 11.31 -4.36
N THR A 226 15.35 11.37 -5.57
CA THR A 226 15.94 10.21 -6.25
C THR A 226 17.45 10.16 -6.07
N TYR A 227 18.02 11.12 -5.33
CA TYR A 227 19.42 11.18 -4.94
C TYR A 227 19.50 11.81 -3.55
N TRP A 228 20.54 11.47 -2.79
CA TRP A 228 20.92 12.20 -1.59
C TRP A 228 22.41 12.46 -1.61
N GLU A 229 22.79 13.64 -1.16
CA GLU A 229 24.19 14.04 -1.08
C GLU A 229 24.71 13.77 0.33
N THR A 230 25.75 12.95 0.43
CA THR A 230 26.51 12.81 1.68
C THR A 230 27.84 13.50 1.51
N LYS A 231 28.03 14.63 2.20
CA LYS A 231 29.32 15.30 2.26
C LYS A 231 30.22 14.55 3.24
N GLY A 232 31.26 13.91 2.71
CA GLY A 232 32.27 13.22 3.49
C GLY A 232 33.67 13.58 3.00
N LYS A 233 34.66 13.47 3.89
CA LYS A 233 36.06 13.44 3.48
C LYS A 233 36.41 11.96 3.25
N ALA A 234 36.92 11.66 2.06
CA ALA A 234 37.41 10.33 1.73
C ALA A 234 38.94 10.34 1.68
N TYR A 235 39.53 9.25 2.13
CA TYR A 235 40.97 9.07 2.26
C TYR A 235 41.37 7.70 1.70
N ALA A 236 42.56 7.61 1.14
CA ALA A 236 43.16 6.38 0.61
C ALA A 236 44.44 6.02 1.39
N SER A 237 44.70 4.73 1.55
CA SER A 237 45.99 4.21 2.03
C SER A 237 46.75 3.60 0.86
N ALA A 238 48.04 3.89 0.75
CA ALA A 238 48.90 3.38 -0.31
C ALA A 238 49.27 1.89 -0.13
N ASP A 239 49.21 1.39 1.10
CA ASP A 239 49.58 0.04 1.53
C ASP A 239 48.37 -0.86 1.87
N GLY A 240 47.14 -0.35 1.70
CA GLY A 240 45.90 -1.08 1.96
C GLY A 240 45.51 -1.17 3.45
N THR A 241 46.16 -0.39 4.32
CA THR A 241 45.77 -0.28 5.73
C THR A 241 44.44 0.48 5.86
N VAL A 242 43.48 -0.16 6.54
CA VAL A 242 42.21 0.45 6.94
C VAL A 242 42.39 1.02 8.35
N PRO A 243 42.19 2.33 8.57
CA PRO A 243 42.30 2.91 9.90
C PRO A 243 41.19 2.41 10.80
N ASP A 244 41.40 2.51 12.10
CA ASP A 244 40.34 2.31 13.08
C ASP A 244 39.23 3.34 12.85
N LEU A 245 38.06 2.87 12.40
CA LEU A 245 36.89 3.70 12.11
C LEU A 245 36.43 4.50 13.35
N GLY A 246 36.74 4.05 14.56
CA GLY A 246 36.48 4.77 15.81
C GLY A 246 37.32 6.05 15.98
N ALA A 247 38.52 6.10 15.38
CA ALA A 247 39.38 7.28 15.37
C ALA A 247 39.00 8.30 14.27
N ILE A 248 38.14 7.91 13.32
CA ILE A 248 37.69 8.74 12.19
C ILE A 248 36.50 9.64 12.59
N ALA A 249 35.85 9.36 13.72
CA ALA A 249 34.71 10.15 14.21
C ALA A 249 35.08 11.61 14.57
N ASP A 250 36.37 11.88 14.85
CA ASP A 250 36.92 13.24 15.04
C ASP A 250 37.51 13.78 13.72
N LEU A 251 36.64 14.27 12.83
CA LEU A 251 36.92 14.71 11.45
C LEU A 251 37.78 15.99 11.28
N ALA A 252 38.58 16.36 12.28
CA ALA A 252 39.41 17.56 12.23
C ALA A 252 40.70 17.37 11.41
N SER A 253 41.20 16.15 11.22
CA SER A 253 42.49 15.89 10.56
C SER A 253 42.50 14.64 9.68
N VAL A 254 43.47 14.57 8.76
CA VAL A 254 43.73 13.39 7.93
C VAL A 254 44.27 12.27 8.82
N PRO A 255 43.68 11.05 8.81
CA PRO A 255 44.20 9.93 9.60
C PRO A 255 45.66 9.62 9.25
N THR A 256 46.47 9.32 10.27
CA THR A 256 47.88 8.97 10.09
C THR A 256 48.02 7.79 9.12
N GLY A 257 48.88 7.95 8.10
CA GLY A 257 49.09 6.93 7.06
C GLY A 257 48.11 6.99 5.89
N MET A 258 47.20 7.95 5.88
CA MET A 258 46.28 8.16 4.76
C MET A 258 46.54 9.48 4.02
N ILE A 259 46.10 9.51 2.76
CA ILE A 259 46.08 10.70 1.92
C ILE A 259 44.64 11.04 1.51
N PRO A 260 44.28 12.32 1.35
CA PRO A 260 42.98 12.69 0.78
C PRO A 260 42.76 12.04 -0.58
N ILE A 261 41.54 11.55 -0.84
CA ILE A 261 41.26 10.79 -2.06
C ILE A 261 41.48 11.61 -3.34
N HIS A 262 41.29 12.94 -3.28
CA HIS A 262 41.54 13.81 -4.43
C HIS A 262 43.03 13.83 -4.78
N ASP A 263 43.92 13.87 -3.79
CA ASP A 263 45.37 13.81 -4.02
C ASP A 263 45.80 12.45 -4.58
N ALA A 264 45.10 11.36 -4.22
CA ALA A 264 45.35 10.02 -4.74
C ALA A 264 44.92 9.84 -6.20
N ILE A 265 43.85 10.51 -6.63
CA ILE A 265 43.25 10.34 -7.98
C ILE A 265 43.77 11.36 -8.99
N THR A 266 44.17 12.57 -8.55
CA THR A 266 44.66 13.66 -9.43
C THR A 266 45.77 13.24 -10.40
N PRO A 267 46.76 12.39 -10.05
CA PRO A 267 47.78 11.97 -11.03
C PRO A 267 47.27 11.01 -12.12
N HIS A 268 46.00 10.59 -12.10
CA HIS A 268 45.41 9.63 -13.05
C HIS A 268 44.19 10.15 -13.82
N LEU A 269 43.79 11.41 -13.61
CA LEU A 269 42.79 12.09 -14.43
C LEU A 269 43.53 12.82 -15.55
N GLU A 270 43.58 12.25 -16.76
CA GLU A 270 43.86 13.06 -17.95
C GLU A 270 42.81 14.17 -18.03
N PRO A 271 43.20 15.42 -18.32
CA PRO A 271 42.24 16.48 -18.51
C PRO A 271 41.28 16.06 -19.63
N LEU A 272 39.98 16.08 -19.35
CA LEU A 272 38.96 16.05 -20.40
C LEU A 272 39.29 17.22 -21.33
N GLY A 273 39.70 16.89 -22.56
CA GLY A 273 40.10 17.88 -23.55
C GLY A 273 39.02 18.93 -23.70
N ASP A 274 39.45 20.19 -23.78
CA ASP A 274 38.58 21.30 -24.13
C ASP A 274 37.97 21.02 -25.51
N ASP A 275 36.69 20.67 -25.56
CA ASP A 275 35.91 20.64 -26.79
C ASP A 275 35.58 22.08 -27.19
N GLU A 276 36.12 22.51 -28.35
CA GLU A 276 35.69 23.68 -29.14
C GLU A 276 34.27 23.52 -29.71
#